data_AF-A0A6P6N216-F1
#
_entry.id   AF-A0A6P6N216-F1
#
_cell.length_a   1.000
_cell.length_b   1.000
_cell.length_c   1.000
_cell.angle_alpha   90.00
_cell.angle_beta   90.00
_cell.angle_gamma   90.00
#
_symmetry.space_group_name_H-M   'P 1'
#
loop_
_entity.id
_entity.type
_entity.pdbx_description
1 polymer ?
#
loop_
_entity_poly.entity_id
_entity_poly.type
_entity_poly.pdbx_seq_one_letter_code
_entity_poly.pdbx_strand_id
1 'polypeptide(L)'
;MMYRYQEFTDGIHNFNDHLLLSLHLCVILRNALQNHTAVSRVMSILEATAKAKFPSKDTVLHAYLHFEALSSHVYSYTCINCGYYPKVVIMDLHKKGVFSIPFSEIATPPSDFKGDTNIVSFWESVTMEMIGRGFLSSGRKNPFVVCPSYDCWAPWIGPNTRKSDIVLNTEHAKLQKTKSCDVPDLDVTEERLGDELFNLKVDAVRKLCKECGLDTKGSRMDIVLHLRTEMQNRSAYDKIFLQIWGASGG
;
A
#
# COMPACT_ATOMS: atom_id res chain seq x y z
N MET A 1 -29.32 7.97 -18.32
CA MET A 1 -28.22 7.00 -18.39
C MET A 1 -26.94 7.80 -18.55
N MET A 2 -26.06 7.83 -17.54
CA MET A 2 -24.73 8.43 -17.71
C MET A 2 -23.87 7.42 -18.45
N TYR A 3 -23.40 7.75 -19.65
CA TYR A 3 -22.49 6.89 -20.41
C TYR A 3 -21.08 7.09 -19.86
N ARG A 4 -20.48 6.02 -19.33
CA ARG A 4 -19.06 6.00 -18.97
C ARG A 4 -18.26 5.68 -20.22
N TYR A 5 -17.36 6.58 -20.60
CA TYR A 5 -16.48 6.40 -21.73
C TYR A 5 -15.18 5.69 -21.31
N GLN A 6 -14.84 4.60 -21.98
CA GLN A 6 -13.58 3.88 -21.78
C GLN A 6 -13.15 3.24 -23.11
N GLU A 7 -12.29 3.94 -23.86
CA GLU A 7 -11.67 3.42 -25.09
C GLU A 7 -10.15 3.53 -24.97
N PHE A 8 -9.49 2.38 -24.80
CA PHE A 8 -8.03 2.34 -24.61
C PHE A 8 -7.26 2.78 -25.86
N THR A 9 -7.86 2.63 -27.05
CA THR A 9 -7.28 3.09 -28.32
C THR A 9 -7.07 4.60 -28.36
N ASP A 10 -7.86 5.35 -27.61
CA ASP A 10 -7.75 6.81 -27.51
C ASP A 10 -6.69 7.25 -26.50
N GLY A 11 -5.94 6.30 -25.95
CA GLY A 11 -4.78 6.57 -25.11
C GLY A 11 -5.16 7.07 -23.71
N ILE A 12 -6.39 6.80 -23.25
CA ILE A 12 -6.86 7.23 -21.93
C ILE A 12 -7.40 6.08 -21.06
N HIS A 13 -7.26 6.29 -19.76
CA HIS A 13 -7.87 5.50 -18.71
C HIS A 13 -8.85 6.37 -17.92
N ASN A 14 -10.13 6.00 -17.94
CA ASN A 14 -11.15 6.65 -17.15
C ASN A 14 -11.29 5.95 -15.80
N PHE A 15 -10.93 6.64 -14.72
CA PHE A 15 -11.05 6.09 -13.37
C PHE A 15 -12.47 6.15 -12.84
N ASN A 16 -13.11 7.32 -12.83
CA ASN A 16 -14.40 7.55 -12.16
C ASN A 16 -15.24 8.66 -12.81
N ASP A 17 -15.12 8.84 -14.12
CA ASP A 17 -15.74 9.89 -14.95
C ASP A 17 -15.31 11.34 -14.63
N HIS A 18 -14.55 11.54 -13.56
CA HIS A 18 -14.01 12.84 -13.15
C HIS A 18 -12.47 12.91 -13.27
N LEU A 19 -11.80 11.75 -13.23
CA LEU A 19 -10.36 11.63 -13.40
C LEU A 19 -10.04 10.75 -14.60
N LEU A 20 -9.42 11.38 -15.60
CA LEU A 20 -8.84 10.70 -16.76
C LEU A 20 -7.33 10.73 -16.64
N LEU A 21 -6.69 9.57 -16.79
CA LEU A 21 -5.25 9.45 -16.93
C LEU A 21 -4.91 9.12 -18.38
N SER A 22 -3.82 9.66 -18.91
CA SER A 22 -3.28 9.12 -20.17
C SER A 22 -2.65 7.76 -19.90
N LEU A 23 -2.76 6.82 -20.84
CA LEU A 23 -2.07 5.54 -20.75
C LEU A 23 -0.56 5.72 -20.67
N HIS A 24 -0.02 6.77 -21.30
CA HIS A 24 1.37 7.14 -21.17
C HIS A 24 1.76 7.46 -19.72
N LEU A 25 0.95 8.25 -19.01
CA LEU A 25 1.16 8.51 -17.59
C LEU A 25 1.08 7.22 -16.77
N CYS A 26 0.10 6.36 -17.03
CA CYS A 26 0.01 5.07 -16.36
C CYS A 26 1.29 4.22 -16.55
N VAL A 27 1.85 4.18 -17.76
CA VAL A 27 3.13 3.49 -18.02
C VAL A 27 4.30 4.16 -17.30
N ILE A 28 4.36 5.50 -17.25
CA ILE A 28 5.38 6.22 -16.45
C ILE A 28 5.28 5.83 -14.98
N LEU A 29 4.07 5.81 -14.42
CA LEU A 29 3.86 5.43 -13.01
C LEU A 29 4.29 3.99 -12.74
N ARG A 30 4.01 3.06 -13.66
CA ARG A 30 4.51 1.69 -13.58
C ARG A 30 6.02 1.61 -13.57
N ASN A 31 6.68 2.28 -14.51
CA ASN A 31 8.13 2.28 -14.60
C ASN A 31 8.77 2.93 -13.38
N ALA A 32 8.18 4.03 -12.87
CA ALA A 32 8.63 4.67 -11.64
C ALA A 32 8.59 3.70 -10.46
N LEU A 33 7.50 2.93 -10.33
CA LEU A 33 7.34 1.96 -9.24
C LEU A 33 8.30 0.78 -9.37
N GLN A 34 8.55 0.29 -10.58
CA GLN A 34 9.59 -0.71 -10.84
C GLN A 34 11.00 -0.21 -10.50
N ASN A 35 11.22 1.11 -10.54
CA ASN A 35 12.47 1.76 -10.15
C ASN A 35 12.37 2.40 -8.74
N HIS A 36 11.56 1.83 -7.84
CA HIS A 36 11.46 2.24 -6.45
C HIS A 36 11.10 3.73 -6.22
N THR A 37 10.38 4.34 -7.16
CA THR A 37 9.91 5.72 -7.08
C THR A 37 8.40 5.75 -6.84
N ALA A 38 7.98 6.41 -5.76
CA ALA A 38 6.56 6.52 -5.40
C ALA A 38 5.77 7.41 -6.38
N VAL A 39 4.50 7.06 -6.63
CA VAL A 39 3.54 7.86 -7.42
C VAL A 39 3.46 9.30 -6.89
N SER A 40 3.48 9.48 -5.58
CA SER A 40 3.44 10.79 -4.92
C SER A 40 4.60 11.69 -5.33
N ARG A 41 5.79 11.11 -5.55
CA ARG A 41 7.00 11.81 -6.00
C ARG A 41 6.89 12.19 -7.47
N VAL A 42 6.46 11.26 -8.33
CA VAL A 42 6.22 11.53 -9.75
C VAL A 42 5.21 12.66 -9.91
N MET A 43 4.09 12.62 -9.18
CA MET A 43 3.08 13.67 -9.21
C MET A 43 3.65 15.03 -8.77
N SER A 44 4.47 15.08 -7.73
CA SER A 44 5.13 16.33 -7.32
C SER A 44 6.06 16.90 -8.38
N ILE A 45 6.76 16.06 -9.13
CA ILE A 45 7.57 16.49 -10.27
C ILE A 45 6.67 17.07 -11.36
N LEU A 46 5.59 16.37 -11.72
CA LEU A 46 4.65 16.82 -12.75
C LEU A 46 4.00 18.16 -12.39
N GLU A 47 3.57 18.35 -11.13
CA GLU A 47 3.00 19.61 -10.66
C GLU A 47 4.00 20.77 -10.77
N ALA A 48 5.27 20.53 -10.41
CA ALA A 48 6.33 21.52 -10.51
C ALA A 48 6.65 21.88 -11.98
N THR A 49 6.70 20.88 -12.86
CA THR A 49 6.96 21.06 -14.29
C THR A 49 5.80 21.79 -14.99
N ALA A 50 4.56 21.38 -14.72
CA ALA A 50 3.37 21.98 -15.32
C ALA A 50 2.98 23.33 -14.70
N LYS A 51 3.58 23.69 -13.55
CA LYS A 51 3.18 24.84 -12.72
C LYS A 51 1.68 24.84 -12.41
N ALA A 52 1.13 23.65 -12.18
CA ALA A 52 -0.29 23.43 -11.97
C ALA A 52 -0.51 22.44 -10.81
N LYS A 53 -1.69 22.52 -10.19
CA LYS A 53 -2.13 21.55 -9.19
C LYS A 53 -2.88 20.42 -9.88
N PHE A 54 -2.56 19.20 -9.47
CA PHE A 54 -3.28 18.01 -9.92
C PHE A 54 -4.20 17.47 -8.82
N PRO A 55 -5.09 16.51 -9.14
CA PRO A 55 -5.87 15.80 -8.13
C PRO A 55 -4.98 15.20 -7.04
N SER A 56 -5.60 14.84 -5.91
CA SER A 56 -4.86 14.30 -4.78
C SER A 56 -4.00 13.09 -5.19
N LYS A 57 -2.77 13.02 -4.66
CA LYS A 57 -1.82 11.96 -4.98
C LYS A 57 -2.38 10.56 -4.67
N ASP A 58 -3.23 10.47 -3.65
CA ASP A 58 -3.95 9.26 -3.26
C ASP A 58 -5.01 8.85 -4.32
N THR A 59 -5.81 9.80 -4.78
CA THR A 59 -6.76 9.59 -5.88
C THR A 59 -6.05 9.15 -7.16
N VAL A 60 -4.90 9.74 -7.48
CA VAL A 60 -4.10 9.36 -8.65
C VAL A 60 -3.52 7.95 -8.50
N LEU A 61 -3.04 7.59 -7.30
CA LEU A 61 -2.59 6.23 -7.00
C LEU A 61 -3.74 5.23 -7.20
N HIS A 62 -4.95 5.52 -6.72
CA HIS A 62 -6.12 4.66 -6.93
C HIS A 62 -6.53 4.55 -8.40
N ALA A 63 -6.47 5.63 -9.16
CA ALA A 63 -6.72 5.61 -10.60
C ALA A 63 -5.69 4.75 -11.35
N TYR A 64 -4.42 4.83 -10.96
CA TYR A 64 -3.38 3.97 -11.53
C TYR A 64 -3.56 2.50 -11.12
N LEU A 65 -3.89 2.22 -9.86
CA LEU A 65 -4.21 0.86 -9.39
C LEU A 65 -5.39 0.24 -10.15
N HIS A 66 -6.43 1.03 -10.39
CA HIS A 66 -7.59 0.63 -11.17
C HIS A 66 -7.21 0.30 -12.63
N PHE A 67 -6.33 1.10 -13.25
CA PHE A 67 -5.76 0.78 -14.56
C PHE A 67 -5.01 -0.56 -14.58
N GLU A 68 -4.16 -0.80 -13.58
CA GLU A 68 -3.39 -2.05 -13.48
C GLU A 68 -4.31 -3.25 -13.27
N ALA A 69 -5.33 -3.12 -12.42
CA ALA A 69 -6.33 -4.18 -12.18
C ALA A 69 -7.14 -4.55 -13.43
N LEU A 70 -7.39 -3.59 -14.34
CA LEU A 70 -8.08 -3.81 -15.61
C LEU A 70 -7.18 -4.26 -16.75
N SER A 71 -5.87 -4.30 -16.54
CA SER A 71 -4.89 -4.62 -17.57
C SER A 71 -4.50 -6.11 -17.51
N SER A 72 -4.31 -6.72 -18.68
CA SER A 72 -3.73 -8.05 -18.80
C SER A 72 -2.23 -7.93 -19.03
N HIS A 73 -1.44 -7.98 -17.96
CA HIS A 73 0.01 -7.90 -18.09
C HIS A 73 0.61 -9.28 -18.33
N VAL A 74 1.40 -9.36 -19.39
CA VAL A 74 2.47 -10.36 -19.50
C VAL A 74 3.72 -9.65 -19.00
N TYR A 75 3.96 -9.68 -17.69
CA TYR A 75 5.21 -9.19 -17.17
C TYR A 75 6.33 -10.06 -17.74
N SER A 76 7.31 -9.47 -18.41
CA SER A 76 8.45 -10.21 -18.98
C SER A 76 9.67 -10.21 -18.06
N TYR A 77 9.47 -10.01 -16.75
CA TYR A 77 10.55 -10.01 -15.76
C TYR A 77 10.39 -11.16 -14.77
N THR A 78 11.51 -11.65 -14.24
CA THR A 78 11.54 -12.68 -13.19
C THR A 78 12.03 -12.03 -11.91
N CYS A 79 11.30 -12.20 -10.82
CA CYS A 79 11.72 -11.75 -9.50
C CYS A 79 12.23 -12.96 -8.70
N ILE A 80 13.36 -12.82 -8.01
CA ILE A 80 13.89 -13.88 -7.15
C ILE A 80 12.94 -14.22 -6.00
N ASN A 81 12.15 -13.24 -5.53
CA ASN A 81 11.16 -13.42 -4.45
C ASN A 81 9.77 -13.80 -4.99
N CYS A 82 9.32 -13.16 -6.07
CA CYS A 82 7.94 -13.29 -6.56
C CYS A 82 7.75 -14.35 -7.67
N GLY A 83 8.85 -14.86 -8.23
CA GLY A 83 8.86 -15.87 -9.29
C GLY A 83 8.87 -15.31 -10.71
N TYR A 84 8.62 -16.19 -11.68
CA TYR A 84 8.55 -15.85 -13.10
C TYR A 84 7.30 -15.02 -13.41
N TYR A 85 7.50 -13.90 -14.10
CA TYR A 85 6.42 -13.06 -14.64
C TYR A 85 5.39 -12.65 -13.59
N PRO A 86 5.81 -12.17 -12.40
CA PRO A 86 4.89 -11.93 -11.31
C PRO A 86 3.93 -10.81 -11.73
N LYS A 87 2.64 -11.03 -11.51
CA LYS A 87 1.59 -10.06 -11.87
C LYS A 87 1.65 -8.72 -11.10
N VAL A 88 2.69 -8.52 -10.30
CA VAL A 88 2.70 -7.56 -9.21
C VAL A 88 3.84 -6.58 -9.40
N VAL A 89 3.55 -5.52 -10.16
CA VAL A 89 3.97 -4.20 -9.68
C VAL A 89 2.92 -3.78 -8.66
N ILE A 90 3.35 -3.09 -7.61
CA ILE A 90 2.55 -2.47 -6.55
C ILE A 90 2.13 -3.41 -5.43
N MET A 91 2.88 -3.37 -4.33
CA MET A 91 2.31 -3.24 -2.97
C MET A 91 3.38 -2.80 -1.97
N ASP A 92 4.64 -3.21 -2.14
CA ASP A 92 5.69 -2.96 -1.15
C ASP A 92 6.11 -1.48 -1.03
N LEU A 93 6.07 -0.71 -2.13
CA LEU A 93 6.47 0.71 -2.10
C LEU A 93 5.35 1.68 -1.66
N HIS A 94 4.08 1.28 -1.85
CA HIS A 94 2.88 2.05 -1.49
C HIS A 94 2.08 1.36 -0.37
N LYS A 95 2.79 0.84 0.65
CA LYS A 95 2.25 0.18 1.86
C LYS A 95 1.09 0.94 2.52
N LYS A 96 1.06 2.27 2.40
CA LYS A 96 0.01 3.12 2.97
C LYS A 96 -1.31 3.16 2.18
N GLY A 97 -1.30 2.82 0.90
CA GLY A 97 -2.44 3.05 0.00
C GLY A 97 -3.40 1.87 -0.15
N VAL A 98 -2.93 0.63 0.04
CA VAL A 98 -3.79 -0.54 -0.23
C VAL A 98 -4.65 -0.89 0.99
N PHE A 99 -4.04 -0.93 2.18
CA PHE A 99 -4.76 -1.37 3.37
C PHE A 99 -4.90 -0.32 4.45
N SER A 100 -4.04 0.72 4.50
CA SER A 100 -4.12 1.82 5.49
C SER A 100 -4.50 1.38 6.93
N ILE A 101 -4.19 0.14 7.32
CA ILE A 101 -4.58 -0.46 8.59
C ILE A 101 -3.30 -0.57 9.42
N PRO A 102 -3.24 0.11 10.57
CA PRO A 102 -2.16 -0.05 11.54
C PRO A 102 -2.03 -1.53 11.94
N PHE A 103 -0.80 -1.99 12.18
CA PHE A 103 -0.53 -3.35 12.65
C PHE A 103 -1.38 -3.72 13.88
N SER A 104 -1.61 -2.77 14.78
CA SER A 104 -2.43 -2.94 16.00
C SER A 104 -3.92 -3.20 15.75
N GLU A 105 -4.41 -2.95 14.54
CA GLU A 105 -5.82 -3.01 14.17
C GLU A 105 -6.15 -4.26 13.31
N ILE A 106 -5.13 -5.06 12.94
CA ILE A 106 -5.32 -6.30 12.20
C ILE A 106 -5.81 -7.38 13.17
N ALA A 107 -6.93 -8.02 12.83
CA ALA A 107 -7.50 -9.10 13.64
C ALA A 107 -6.56 -10.32 13.71
N THR A 108 -6.37 -10.84 14.93
CA THR A 108 -5.69 -12.10 15.19
C THR A 108 -6.49 -13.25 14.57
N PRO A 109 -5.84 -14.24 13.93
CA PRO A 109 -6.58 -15.35 13.34
C PRO A 109 -7.13 -16.29 14.42
N PRO A 110 -8.12 -17.14 14.07
CA PRO A 110 -8.64 -18.18 14.96
C PRO A 110 -7.54 -19.10 15.51
N SER A 111 -7.73 -19.65 16.72
CA SER A 111 -6.71 -20.48 17.38
C SER A 111 -6.40 -21.81 16.69
N ASP A 112 -7.30 -22.27 15.82
CA ASP A 112 -7.17 -23.47 14.99
C ASP A 112 -6.67 -23.17 13.57
N PHE A 113 -6.36 -21.91 13.25
CA PHE A 113 -5.84 -21.51 11.95
C PHE A 113 -4.47 -22.15 11.70
N LYS A 114 -4.40 -23.00 10.67
CA LYS A 114 -3.18 -23.75 10.30
C LYS A 114 -2.21 -22.97 9.44
N GLY A 115 -2.56 -21.74 9.05
CA GLY A 115 -1.80 -20.95 8.09
C GLY A 115 -2.19 -21.19 6.63
N ASP A 116 -3.13 -22.07 6.32
CA ASP A 116 -3.53 -22.32 4.94
C ASP A 116 -4.44 -21.22 4.41
N THR A 117 -4.02 -20.54 3.34
CA THR A 117 -4.78 -19.45 2.70
C THR A 117 -4.86 -19.67 1.19
N ASN A 118 -6.03 -19.44 0.60
CA ASN A 118 -6.17 -19.37 -0.85
C ASN A 118 -5.68 -18.01 -1.37
N ILE A 119 -4.46 -18.00 -1.91
CA ILE A 119 -3.83 -16.79 -2.40
C ILE A 119 -4.55 -16.18 -3.61
N VAL A 120 -5.07 -17.01 -4.52
CA VAL A 120 -5.77 -16.51 -5.72
C VAL A 120 -7.02 -15.76 -5.30
N SER A 121 -7.84 -16.37 -4.45
CA SER A 121 -9.08 -15.76 -3.97
C SER A 121 -8.85 -14.44 -3.23
N PHE A 122 -7.79 -14.35 -2.41
CA PHE A 122 -7.43 -13.11 -1.72
C PHE A 122 -7.07 -12.00 -2.72
N TRP A 123 -6.15 -12.26 -3.64
CA TRP A 123 -5.68 -11.25 -4.59
C TRP A 123 -6.71 -10.92 -5.67
N GLU A 124 -7.59 -11.84 -6.03
CA GLU A 124 -8.79 -11.57 -6.84
C GLU A 124 -9.73 -10.62 -6.11
N SER A 125 -9.96 -10.82 -4.80
CA SER A 125 -10.77 -9.90 -3.99
C SER A 125 -10.15 -8.50 -3.95
N VAL A 126 -8.83 -8.40 -3.77
CA VAL A 126 -8.10 -7.12 -3.83
C VAL A 126 -8.25 -6.45 -5.20
N THR A 127 -8.13 -7.23 -6.28
CA THR A 127 -8.32 -6.75 -7.66
C THR A 127 -9.74 -6.21 -7.85
N MET A 128 -10.76 -6.95 -7.36
CA MET A 128 -12.16 -6.52 -7.42
C MET A 128 -12.42 -5.26 -6.59
N GLU A 129 -11.75 -5.09 -5.45
CA GLU A 129 -11.81 -3.85 -4.69
C GLU A 129 -11.27 -2.67 -5.51
N MET A 130 -10.09 -2.82 -6.12
CA MET A 130 -9.46 -1.79 -6.95
C MET A 130 -10.34 -1.41 -8.13
N ILE A 131 -10.92 -2.40 -8.82
CA ILE A 131 -11.88 -2.22 -9.91
C ILE A 131 -13.13 -1.47 -9.40
N GLY A 132 -13.71 -1.93 -8.28
CA GLY A 132 -14.90 -1.34 -7.69
C GLY A 132 -14.73 0.15 -7.38
N ARG A 133 -13.56 0.57 -6.88
CA ARG A 133 -13.27 1.97 -6.56
C ARG A 133 -13.46 2.92 -7.75
N GLY A 134 -13.21 2.46 -8.97
CA GLY A 134 -13.41 3.27 -10.17
C GLY A 134 -14.86 3.31 -10.64
N PHE A 135 -15.61 2.22 -10.51
CA PHE A 135 -16.98 2.12 -11.05
C PHE A 135 -18.09 2.60 -10.11
N LEU A 136 -17.79 2.76 -8.82
CA LEU A 136 -18.78 3.20 -7.84
C LEU A 136 -19.00 4.70 -7.91
N SER A 137 -20.27 5.10 -7.97
CA SER A 137 -20.69 6.49 -7.86
C SER A 137 -20.45 7.03 -6.46
N SER A 138 -20.17 8.34 -6.37
CA SER A 138 -19.93 9.06 -5.12
C SER A 138 -20.98 8.74 -4.06
N GLY A 139 -20.51 8.27 -2.89
CA GLY A 139 -21.36 7.95 -1.74
C GLY A 139 -21.77 6.48 -1.61
N ARG A 140 -21.52 5.63 -2.63
CA ARG A 140 -21.72 4.18 -2.49
C ARG A 140 -20.50 3.52 -1.84
N LYS A 141 -20.76 2.66 -0.86
CA LYS A 141 -19.73 1.80 -0.27
C LYS A 141 -19.30 0.74 -1.29
N ASN A 142 -18.01 0.42 -1.31
CA ASN A 142 -17.50 -0.64 -2.15
C ASN A 142 -17.93 -2.01 -1.60
N PRO A 143 -18.65 -2.84 -2.38
CA PRO A 143 -19.08 -4.16 -1.91
C PRO A 143 -17.92 -5.16 -1.84
N PHE A 144 -16.79 -4.86 -2.48
CA PHE A 144 -15.61 -5.73 -2.54
C PHE A 144 -14.52 -5.31 -1.55
N VAL A 145 -14.84 -4.53 -0.51
CA VAL A 145 -13.84 -4.11 0.49
C VAL A 145 -13.19 -5.35 1.09
N VAL A 146 -11.88 -5.44 0.91
CA VAL A 146 -11.04 -6.45 1.54
C VAL A 146 -10.57 -5.86 2.87
N CYS A 147 -11.05 -6.46 3.96
CA CYS A 147 -10.45 -6.25 5.26
C CYS A 147 -9.28 -7.23 5.40
N PRO A 148 -8.02 -6.79 5.31
CA PRO A 148 -6.88 -7.68 5.50
C PRO A 148 -6.87 -8.18 6.94
N SER A 149 -6.76 -9.49 7.08
CA SER A 149 -6.60 -10.18 8.35
C SER A 149 -5.60 -11.31 8.17
N TYR A 150 -4.98 -11.73 9.27
CA TYR A 150 -3.91 -12.73 9.23
C TYR A 150 -4.35 -14.14 8.83
N ASP A 151 -5.65 -14.40 8.75
CA ASP A 151 -6.25 -15.64 8.23
C ASP A 151 -6.49 -15.61 6.71
N CYS A 152 -6.57 -14.43 6.09
CA CYS A 152 -6.82 -14.29 4.65
C CYS A 152 -5.65 -13.67 3.86
N TRP A 153 -4.73 -12.98 4.52
CA TRP A 153 -3.66 -12.24 3.84
C TRP A 153 -2.42 -13.09 3.62
N ALA A 154 -2.18 -13.52 2.38
CA ALA A 154 -0.91 -14.11 1.95
C ALA A 154 -0.13 -13.19 0.99
N PRO A 155 1.22 -13.10 1.11
CA PRO A 155 2.08 -12.45 0.11
C PRO A 155 1.82 -13.01 -1.28
N TRP A 156 1.95 -12.21 -2.35
CA TRP A 156 1.77 -12.75 -3.71
C TRP A 156 2.91 -13.72 -4.07
N ILE A 157 2.55 -14.92 -4.51
CA ILE A 157 3.45 -15.96 -4.97
C ILE A 157 2.97 -16.37 -6.37
N GLY A 158 3.86 -16.28 -7.36
CA GLY A 158 3.53 -16.61 -8.74
C GLY A 158 3.02 -18.06 -8.89
N PRO A 159 2.09 -18.34 -9.81
CA PRO A 159 1.58 -19.69 -10.04
C PRO A 159 2.67 -20.70 -10.41
N ASN A 160 3.75 -20.23 -11.05
CA ASN A 160 4.89 -21.06 -11.43
C ASN A 160 5.84 -21.40 -10.26
N THR A 161 5.70 -20.75 -9.11
CA THR A 161 6.56 -20.95 -7.93
C THR A 161 5.83 -21.57 -6.74
N ARG A 162 4.57 -21.99 -6.93
CA ARG A 162 3.75 -22.65 -5.91
C ARG A 162 3.15 -23.95 -6.43
N LYS A 163 3.00 -24.91 -5.52
CA LYS A 163 2.43 -26.24 -5.84
C LYS A 163 0.93 -26.18 -6.11
N SER A 164 0.20 -25.25 -5.48
CA SER A 164 -1.25 -25.10 -5.60
C SER A 164 -1.72 -23.69 -5.24
N ASP A 165 -3.04 -23.48 -5.29
CA ASP A 165 -3.70 -22.26 -4.84
C ASP A 165 -3.76 -22.04 -3.34
N ILE A 166 -3.45 -23.08 -2.57
CA ILE A 166 -3.35 -23.01 -1.14
C ILE A 166 -1.88 -22.83 -0.77
N VAL A 167 -1.57 -21.72 -0.12
CA VAL A 167 -0.23 -21.39 0.34
C VAL A 167 -0.21 -21.27 1.85
N LEU A 168 0.95 -21.55 2.44
CA LEU A 168 1.16 -21.35 3.86
C LEU A 168 1.43 -19.86 4.14
N ASN A 169 0.45 -19.19 4.71
CA ASN A 169 0.58 -17.86 5.27
C ASN A 169 1.17 -17.92 6.69
N THR A 170 2.45 -17.61 6.82
CA THR A 170 3.13 -17.51 8.11
C THR A 170 3.15 -16.09 8.69
N GLU A 171 2.48 -15.11 8.07
CA GLU A 171 2.45 -13.74 8.59
C GLU A 171 1.85 -13.68 9.99
N HIS A 172 0.83 -14.51 10.25
CA HIS A 172 0.27 -14.65 11.59
C HIS A 172 1.29 -15.15 12.63
N ALA A 173 2.31 -15.92 12.23
CA ALA A 173 3.35 -16.38 13.14
C ALA A 173 4.32 -15.24 13.51
N LYS A 174 4.40 -14.16 12.72
CA LYS A 174 5.12 -12.94 13.10
C LYS A 174 4.44 -12.23 14.28
N LEU A 175 3.12 -12.39 14.48
CA LEU A 175 2.41 -11.87 15.66
C LEU A 175 2.94 -12.42 16.99
N GLN A 176 3.45 -13.65 17.00
CA GLN A 176 3.95 -14.28 18.23
C GLN A 176 5.45 -14.02 18.46
N LYS A 177 6.21 -13.73 17.40
CA LYS A 177 7.65 -13.46 17.46
C LYS A 177 8.02 -12.02 17.84
N THR A 178 7.05 -11.10 17.93
CA THR A 178 7.27 -9.70 18.35
C THR A 178 7.77 -9.52 19.80
N LYS A 179 8.03 -10.59 20.55
CA LYS A 179 8.84 -10.51 21.78
C LYS A 179 10.35 -10.44 21.54
N SER A 180 10.85 -10.78 20.35
CA SER A 180 12.27 -10.67 19.97
C SER A 180 12.38 -9.96 18.62
N CYS A 181 12.82 -8.71 18.67
CA CYS A 181 12.94 -7.80 17.54
C CYS A 181 14.07 -8.25 16.61
N ASP A 182 13.73 -8.82 15.45
CA ASP A 182 14.59 -8.82 14.27
C ASP A 182 13.78 -8.15 13.15
N VAL A 183 13.97 -6.84 13.00
CA VAL A 183 13.38 -6.06 11.90
C VAL A 183 14.12 -6.48 10.62
N PRO A 184 13.41 -6.90 9.55
CA PRO A 184 14.06 -7.17 8.28
C PRO A 184 14.76 -5.92 7.78
N ASP A 185 15.95 -6.10 7.20
CA ASP A 185 16.78 -5.07 6.60
C ASP A 185 16.12 -4.52 5.32
N LEU A 186 14.99 -3.82 5.50
CA LEU A 186 14.43 -2.95 4.48
C LEU A 186 15.20 -1.64 4.62
N ASP A 187 15.95 -1.29 3.57
CA ASP A 187 16.80 -0.10 3.45
C ASP A 187 15.93 1.18 3.38
N VAL A 188 15.19 1.44 4.46
CA VAL A 188 14.29 2.60 4.61
C VAL A 188 15.08 3.69 5.30
N THR A 189 15.46 4.69 4.52
CA THR A 189 16.17 5.86 5.04
C THR A 189 15.31 6.59 6.08
N GLU A 190 15.96 7.12 7.12
CA GLU A 190 15.33 7.93 8.17
C GLU A 190 14.54 9.12 7.58
N GLU A 191 15.03 9.67 6.46
CA GLU A 191 14.37 10.72 5.68
C GLU A 191 12.98 10.29 5.18
N ARG A 192 12.86 9.08 4.65
CA ARG A 192 11.58 8.55 4.15
C ARG A 192 10.59 8.28 5.27
N LEU A 193 11.06 7.77 6.42
CA LEU A 193 10.22 7.56 7.59
C LEU A 193 9.73 8.90 8.18
N GLY A 194 10.60 9.92 8.15
CA GLY A 194 10.26 11.30 8.52
C GLY A 194 9.17 11.91 7.64
N ASP A 195 9.30 11.82 6.32
CA ASP A 195 8.27 12.29 5.37
C ASP A 195 6.92 11.62 5.62
N GLU A 196 6.95 10.32 5.93
CA GLU A 196 5.76 9.55 6.19
C GLU A 196 5.09 9.89 7.53
N LEU A 197 5.88 10.27 8.54
CA LEU A 197 5.40 10.82 9.80
C LEU A 197 4.71 12.19 9.58
N PHE A 198 5.25 13.03 8.69
CA PHE A 198 4.66 14.32 8.30
C PHE A 198 3.33 14.19 7.57
N ASN A 199 2.97 13.02 7.05
CA ASN A 199 1.69 12.78 6.36
C ASN A 199 0.60 12.22 7.28
N LEU A 200 0.90 11.86 8.53
CA LEU A 200 -0.08 11.29 9.45
C LEU A 200 -1.08 12.33 9.97
N LYS A 201 -2.33 11.90 10.19
CA LYS A 201 -3.33 12.73 10.88
C LYS A 201 -2.90 13.00 12.33
N VAL A 202 -3.32 14.14 12.87
CA VAL A 202 -2.94 14.59 14.24
C VAL A 202 -3.25 13.52 15.29
N ASP A 203 -4.39 12.83 15.18
CA ASP A 203 -4.79 11.81 16.14
C ASP A 203 -3.85 10.60 16.12
N ALA A 204 -3.40 10.18 14.93
CA ALA A 204 -2.42 9.12 14.78
C ALA A 204 -1.06 9.52 15.34
N VAL A 205 -0.61 10.75 15.10
CA VAL A 205 0.64 11.30 15.67
C VAL A 205 0.57 11.33 17.20
N ARG A 206 -0.57 11.74 17.78
CA ARG A 206 -0.77 11.76 19.24
C ARG A 206 -0.78 10.35 19.84
N LYS A 207 -1.37 9.37 19.15
CA LYS A 207 -1.37 7.96 19.55
C LYS A 207 0.07 7.41 19.58
N LEU A 208 0.83 7.66 18.50
CA LEU A 208 2.26 7.33 18.40
C LEU A 208 3.11 7.91 19.53
N CYS A 209 2.92 9.19 19.87
CA CYS A 209 3.63 9.80 21.00
C CYS A 209 3.35 9.10 22.32
N LYS A 210 2.09 8.75 22.60
CA LYS A 210 1.73 8.01 23.83
C LYS A 210 2.41 6.64 23.89
N GLU A 211 2.48 5.92 22.76
CA GLU A 211 3.14 4.61 22.67
C GLU A 211 4.67 4.69 22.79
N CYS A 212 5.26 5.83 22.44
CA CYS A 212 6.66 6.16 22.65
C CYS A 212 6.95 6.76 24.04
N GLY A 213 5.93 6.98 24.88
CA GLY A 213 6.09 7.60 26.20
C GLY A 213 6.35 9.12 26.17
N LEU A 214 6.04 9.78 25.05
CA LEU A 214 6.29 11.20 24.82
C LEU A 214 5.07 12.06 25.18
N ASP A 215 5.33 13.31 25.57
CA ASP A 215 4.26 14.29 25.79
C ASP A 215 3.56 14.64 24.47
N THR A 216 2.24 14.80 24.54
CA THR A 216 1.40 15.17 23.40
C THR A 216 1.01 16.64 23.40
N LYS A 217 1.54 17.45 24.33
CA LYS A 217 1.30 18.90 24.35
C LYS A 217 2.03 19.59 23.21
N GLY A 218 1.40 20.64 22.67
CA GLY A 218 1.95 21.44 21.57
C GLY A 218 1.19 21.28 20.25
N SER A 219 1.68 21.98 19.24
CA SER A 219 1.16 21.91 17.87
C SER A 219 1.52 20.57 17.24
N ARG A 220 0.82 20.19 16.16
CA ARG A 220 1.16 18.99 15.38
C ARG A 220 2.64 18.98 14.97
N MET A 221 3.17 20.15 14.61
CA MET A 221 4.56 20.31 14.17
C MET A 221 5.53 19.98 15.30
N ASP A 222 5.27 20.48 16.51
CA ASP A 222 6.11 20.26 17.68
C ASP A 222 6.19 18.76 18.03
N ILE A 223 5.04 18.09 17.95
CA ILE A 223 4.91 16.67 18.26
C ILE A 223 5.63 15.80 17.20
N VAL A 224 5.51 16.15 15.92
CA VAL A 224 6.22 15.47 14.82
C VAL A 224 7.73 15.66 14.92
N LEU A 225 8.19 16.87 15.25
CA LEU A 225 9.61 17.15 15.45
C LEU A 225 10.18 16.37 16.65
N HIS A 226 9.43 16.26 17.75
CA HIS A 226 9.84 15.43 18.89
C HIS A 226 9.98 13.96 18.51
N LEU A 227 9.00 13.39 17.80
CA LEU A 227 9.09 12.01 17.31
C LEU A 227 10.29 11.80 16.40
N ARG A 228 10.61 12.77 15.53
CA ARG A 228 11.79 12.71 14.65
C ARG A 228 13.10 12.72 15.44
N THR A 229 13.21 13.52 16.49
CA THR A 229 14.40 13.52 17.36
C THR A 229 14.54 12.17 18.10
N GLU A 230 13.43 11.60 18.56
CA GLU A 230 13.42 10.31 19.25
C GLU A 230 13.73 9.13 18.33
N MET A 231 13.55 9.26 17.02
CA MET A 231 13.98 8.25 16.04
C MET A 231 15.50 8.01 16.03
N GLN A 232 16.31 8.85 16.68
CA GLN A 232 17.73 8.58 16.93
C GLN A 232 17.94 7.36 17.85
N ASN A 233 16.94 7.04 18.69
CA ASN A 233 16.93 5.84 19.50
C ASN A 233 16.36 4.67 18.69
N ARG A 234 17.13 3.59 18.55
CA ARG A 234 16.73 2.40 17.78
C ARG A 234 15.39 1.81 18.22
N SER A 235 15.10 1.80 19.52
CA SER A 235 13.84 1.26 20.06
C SER A 235 12.61 2.12 19.74
N ALA A 236 12.78 3.44 19.69
CA ALA A 236 11.73 4.37 19.30
C ALA A 236 11.56 4.37 17.77
N TYR A 237 12.66 4.31 17.03
CA TYR A 237 12.67 4.09 15.58
C TYR A 237 11.85 2.85 15.22
N ASP A 238 12.11 1.70 15.84
CA ASP A 238 11.41 0.45 15.52
C ASP A 238 9.90 0.54 15.81
N LYS A 239 9.50 1.22 16.90
CA LYS A 239 8.07 1.44 17.22
C LYS A 239 7.40 2.37 16.21
N ILE A 240 8.04 3.49 15.89
CA ILE A 240 7.55 4.46 14.90
C ILE A 240 7.48 3.80 13.54
N PHE A 241 8.50 3.03 13.17
CA PHE A 241 8.55 2.21 11.98
C PHE A 241 7.39 1.23 11.95
N LEU A 242 7.18 0.39 12.97
CA LEU A 242 6.08 -0.60 12.98
C LEU A 242 4.66 0.02 12.92
N GLN A 243 4.50 1.24 13.42
CA GLN A 243 3.22 1.96 13.37
C GLN A 243 2.99 2.67 12.03
N ILE A 244 4.05 3.21 11.42
CA ILE A 244 3.98 3.90 10.12
C ILE A 244 4.02 2.91 8.96
N TRP A 245 4.81 1.86 9.13
CA TRP A 245 5.05 0.76 8.21
C TRP A 245 4.13 -0.38 8.67
N GLY A 246 2.94 -0.46 8.06
CA GLY A 246 1.99 -1.53 8.34
C GLY A 246 2.61 -2.92 8.15
N ALA A 247 1.92 -3.96 8.64
CA ALA A 247 2.34 -5.36 8.52
C ALA A 247 2.75 -5.66 7.07
N SER A 248 4.05 -5.71 6.76
CA SER A 248 4.49 -5.99 5.40
C SER A 248 4.87 -7.46 5.29
N GLY A 249 3.97 -8.23 4.70
CA GLY A 249 4.25 -9.60 4.25
C GLY A 249 4.55 -9.73 2.76
N GLY A 250 4.15 -8.77 1.92
CA GLY A 250 4.19 -8.88 0.45
C GLY A 250 5.17 -7.96 -0.22
#